data_AF-A0A6J6N2B5-F1
#
_entry.id   AF-A0A6J6N2B5-F1
#
_cell.length_a   1.000
_cell.length_b   1.000
_cell.length_c   1.000
_cell.angle_alpha   90.00
_cell.angle_beta   90.00
_cell.angle_gamma   90.00
#
_symmetry.space_group_name_H-M   'P 1'
#
loop_
_entity.id
_entity.type
_entity.pdbx_description
1 polymer ?
#
loop_
_entity_poly.entity_id
_entity_poly.type
_entity_poly.pdbx_seq_one_letter_code
_entity_poly.pdbx_strand_id
1 'polypeptide(L)'
;MKAGGPTVKNVSGFDLCRLLVGSQGTLGFLGQVILRTRPLAAVSQWFSTVADPWVTFATLYRPVSVLWDGTTTWALLEGHAADVAEQAALAGLTPVDGAPALPRAHRWSVAPSALRSLTVAGAFVAEVGVGVVHRSDFAQPRKADAAIAALHKRLKNEFDPTLRLNPGVEPLSV
;
A
#
# COMPACT_ATOMS: atom_id res chain seq x y z
N MET A 1 -3.89 7.50 27.18
CA MET A 1 -5.11 6.96 26.55
C MET A 1 -4.80 5.60 25.92
N LYS A 2 -5.75 4.66 25.84
CA LYS A 2 -5.68 3.45 24.99
C LYS A 2 -6.87 3.45 24.03
N ALA A 3 -6.67 3.07 22.78
CA ALA A 3 -7.70 3.01 21.75
C ALA A 3 -7.60 1.68 20.97
N GLY A 4 -8.74 1.16 20.51
CA GLY A 4 -8.82 -0.17 19.91
C GLY A 4 -8.88 -1.29 20.94
N GLY A 5 -8.88 -2.54 20.47
CA GLY A 5 -8.92 -3.72 21.33
C GLY A 5 -8.86 -5.02 20.51
N PRO A 6 -8.61 -6.18 21.15
CA PRO A 6 -8.48 -7.47 20.46
C PRO A 6 -9.84 -8.04 20.00
N THR A 7 -10.94 -7.31 20.17
CA THR A 7 -12.28 -7.77 19.82
C THR A 7 -12.59 -7.53 18.34
N VAL A 8 -13.33 -8.46 17.74
CA VAL A 8 -13.78 -8.37 16.33
C VAL A 8 -14.76 -7.20 16.15
N LYS A 9 -15.57 -6.92 17.17
CA LYS A 9 -16.52 -5.80 17.18
C LYS A 9 -16.12 -4.81 18.27
N ASN A 10 -15.74 -3.63 17.85
CA ASN A 10 -15.50 -2.48 18.70
C ASN A 10 -16.16 -1.27 18.05
N VAL A 11 -17.43 -1.03 18.40
CA VAL A 11 -18.31 -0.05 17.74
C VAL A 11 -18.72 1.10 18.67
N SER A 12 -18.09 1.21 19.83
CA SER A 12 -18.42 2.21 20.84
C SER A 12 -17.39 3.34 20.82
N GLY A 13 -17.85 4.57 20.62
CA GLY A 13 -17.01 5.77 20.61
C GLY A 13 -16.34 6.06 19.26
N PHE A 14 -15.41 7.01 19.27
CA PHE A 14 -14.67 7.45 18.07
C PHE A 14 -13.50 6.51 17.76
N ASP A 15 -13.26 6.27 16.46
CA ASP A 15 -12.14 5.48 15.97
C ASP A 15 -10.84 6.30 15.97
N LEU A 16 -10.27 6.46 17.15
CA LEU A 16 -9.04 7.23 17.35
C LEU A 16 -7.81 6.54 16.75
N CYS A 17 -7.88 5.22 16.50
CA CYS A 17 -6.85 4.51 15.75
C CYS A 17 -6.79 5.02 14.30
N ARG A 18 -7.93 5.08 13.61
CA ARG A 18 -7.98 5.63 12.25
C ARG A 18 -7.65 7.11 12.17
N LEU A 19 -7.94 7.89 13.21
CA LEU A 19 -7.53 9.31 13.27
C LEU A 19 -6.01 9.48 13.34
N LEU A 20 -5.33 8.64 14.14
CA LEU A 20 -3.89 8.77 14.37
C LEU A 20 -3.06 8.16 13.24
N VAL A 21 -3.55 7.12 12.56
CA VAL A 21 -2.88 6.53 11.40
C VAL A 21 -2.79 7.57 10.28
N GLY A 22 -1.57 7.83 9.79
CA GLY A 22 -1.32 8.85 8.77
C GLY A 22 -1.19 10.29 9.32
N SER A 23 -1.39 10.52 10.62
CA SER A 23 -1.23 11.86 11.23
C SER A 23 0.23 12.33 11.31
N GLN A 24 1.19 11.42 11.06
CA GLN A 24 2.62 11.70 11.14
C GLN A 24 3.04 12.35 12.47
N GLY A 25 2.41 11.95 13.58
CA GLY A 25 2.73 12.50 14.91
C GLY A 25 2.18 13.90 15.20
N THR A 26 1.47 14.52 14.24
CA THR A 26 0.95 15.90 14.39
C THR A 26 -0.29 16.01 15.28
N LEU A 27 -0.98 14.88 15.53
CA LEU A 27 -2.16 14.80 16.39
C LEU A 27 -1.90 14.04 17.70
N GLY A 28 -0.72 13.45 17.87
CA GLY A 28 -0.37 12.67 19.06
C GLY A 28 0.78 11.69 18.80
N PHE A 29 1.34 11.14 19.87
CA PHE A 29 2.40 10.14 19.80
C PHE A 29 1.84 8.73 20.02
N LEU A 30 2.20 7.78 19.15
CA LEU A 30 1.87 6.37 19.31
C LEU A 30 2.93 5.69 20.19
N GLY A 31 2.59 5.39 21.44
CA GLY A 31 3.50 4.71 22.37
C GLY A 31 3.55 3.20 22.20
N GLN A 32 2.41 2.56 21.93
CA GLN A 32 2.29 1.11 21.71
C GLN A 32 1.31 0.85 20.57
N VAL A 33 1.65 -0.10 19.70
CA VAL A 33 0.78 -0.54 18.60
C VAL A 33 0.60 -2.05 18.70
N ILE A 34 -0.64 -2.51 18.60
CA ILE A 34 -0.99 -3.92 18.50
C ILE A 34 -1.43 -4.17 17.06
N LEU A 35 -0.71 -5.05 16.36
CA LEU A 35 -0.98 -5.39 14.97
C LEU A 35 -1.52 -6.81 14.87
N ARG A 36 -2.43 -7.03 13.93
CA ARG A 36 -2.85 -8.37 13.53
C ARG A 36 -1.89 -8.89 12.48
N THR A 37 -1.31 -10.06 12.70
CA THR A 37 -0.48 -10.75 11.72
C THR A 37 -1.32 -11.72 10.88
N ARG A 38 -0.79 -12.11 9.72
CA ARG A 38 -1.32 -13.24 8.95
C ARG A 38 -0.56 -14.52 9.36
N PRO A 39 -1.20 -15.69 9.30
CA PRO A 39 -0.48 -16.96 9.43
C PRO A 39 0.65 -17.06 8.41
N LEU A 40 1.77 -17.67 8.80
CA LEU A 40 2.85 -17.97 7.88
C LEU A 40 2.39 -19.06 6.90
N ALA A 41 2.56 -18.82 5.60
CA ALA A 41 2.22 -19.79 4.58
C ALA A 41 3.23 -20.96 4.55
N ALA A 42 2.77 -22.14 4.12
CA ALA A 42 3.65 -23.30 3.95
C ALA A 42 4.64 -23.11 2.80
N VAL A 43 4.21 -22.41 1.74
CA VAL A 43 5.04 -22.04 0.57
C VAL A 43 4.83 -20.56 0.28
N SER A 44 5.93 -19.91 -0.13
CA SER A 44 5.97 -18.54 -0.65
C SER A 44 6.93 -18.54 -1.85
N GLN A 45 6.43 -18.29 -3.06
CA GLN A 45 7.22 -18.38 -4.29
C GLN A 45 6.93 -17.20 -5.21
N TRP A 46 8.00 -16.59 -5.74
CA TRP A 46 7.91 -15.60 -6.80
C TRP A 46 7.85 -16.28 -8.17
N PHE A 47 7.06 -15.70 -9.05
CA PHE A 47 6.98 -16.09 -10.45
C PHE A 47 7.02 -14.87 -11.37
N SER A 48 7.33 -15.09 -12.64
CA SER A 48 7.27 -14.07 -13.69
C SER A 48 6.55 -14.56 -14.95
N THR A 49 5.99 -13.61 -15.70
CA THR A 49 5.41 -13.82 -17.03
C THR A 49 5.50 -12.53 -17.85
N VAL A 50 5.39 -12.63 -19.18
CA VAL A 50 5.21 -11.49 -20.09
C VAL A 50 3.74 -11.24 -20.43
N ALA A 51 2.83 -12.01 -19.82
CA ALA A 51 1.39 -11.81 -19.96
C ALA A 51 0.93 -10.47 -19.38
N ASP A 52 -0.22 -10.01 -19.86
CA ASP A 52 -0.86 -8.78 -19.38
C ASP A 52 -1.03 -8.82 -17.85
N PRO A 53 -0.58 -7.78 -17.13
CA PRO A 53 -0.58 -7.78 -15.67
C PRO A 53 -1.99 -7.82 -15.07
N TRP A 54 -2.99 -7.23 -15.74
CA TRP A 54 -4.36 -7.24 -15.24
C TRP A 54 -5.07 -8.56 -15.50
N VAL A 55 -4.79 -9.21 -16.63
CA VAL A 55 -5.24 -10.58 -16.89
C VAL A 55 -4.62 -11.51 -15.84
N THR A 56 -3.31 -11.39 -15.61
CA THR A 56 -2.60 -12.16 -14.57
C THR A 56 -3.24 -11.95 -13.19
N PHE A 57 -3.46 -10.70 -12.80
CA PHE A 57 -4.11 -10.36 -11.52
C PHE A 57 -5.54 -10.91 -11.40
N ALA A 58 -6.32 -10.88 -12.50
CA ALA A 58 -7.70 -11.36 -12.50
C ALA A 58 -7.81 -12.90 -12.51
N THR A 59 -6.85 -13.59 -13.12
CA THR A 59 -6.80 -15.06 -13.16
C THR A 59 -6.38 -15.65 -11.80
N LEU A 60 -5.44 -14.99 -11.11
CA LEU A 60 -4.90 -15.50 -9.85
C LEU A 60 -5.90 -15.35 -8.69
N TYR A 61 -6.04 -16.41 -7.90
CA TYR A 61 -6.81 -16.36 -6.65
C TYR A 61 -5.97 -15.74 -5.53
N ARG A 62 -6.31 -14.51 -5.15
CA ARG A 62 -5.70 -13.77 -4.01
C ARG A 62 -4.16 -13.76 -4.03
N PRO A 63 -3.52 -13.30 -5.12
CA PRO A 63 -2.07 -13.14 -5.13
C PRO A 63 -1.63 -12.19 -4.01
N VAL A 64 -0.47 -12.44 -3.40
CA VAL A 64 0.08 -11.58 -2.34
C VAL A 64 0.57 -10.27 -2.93
N SER A 65 1.16 -10.32 -4.11
CA SER A 65 1.65 -9.17 -4.85
C SER A 65 1.62 -9.46 -6.34
N VAL A 66 1.29 -8.44 -7.14
CA VAL A 66 1.48 -8.45 -8.60
C VAL A 66 2.20 -7.17 -8.98
N LEU A 67 3.41 -7.31 -9.51
CA LEU A 67 4.31 -6.23 -9.89
C LEU A 67 4.48 -6.18 -11.40
N TRP A 68 4.62 -4.98 -11.96
CA TRP A 68 4.77 -4.81 -13.41
C TRP A 68 5.67 -3.62 -13.74
N ASP A 69 6.65 -3.79 -14.62
CA ASP A 69 7.63 -2.75 -14.99
C ASP A 69 7.38 -2.14 -16.38
N GLY A 70 6.26 -2.47 -17.02
CA GLY A 70 5.99 -2.11 -18.41
C GLY A 70 6.11 -3.29 -19.38
N THR A 71 6.92 -4.29 -19.03
CA THR A 71 7.25 -5.43 -19.91
C THR A 71 7.01 -6.77 -19.24
N THR A 72 7.49 -6.94 -18.02
CA THR A 72 7.41 -8.18 -17.25
C THR A 72 6.46 -8.01 -16.08
N THR A 73 5.67 -9.03 -15.82
CA THR A 73 4.78 -9.14 -14.67
C THR A 73 5.36 -10.16 -13.70
N TRP A 74 5.52 -9.79 -12.44
CA TRP A 74 5.87 -10.70 -11.36
C TRP A 74 4.68 -10.92 -10.43
N ALA A 75 4.51 -12.14 -9.96
CA ALA A 75 3.50 -12.47 -8.97
C ALA A 75 4.12 -13.20 -7.78
N LEU A 76 3.74 -12.82 -6.58
CA LEU A 76 4.02 -13.57 -5.36
C LEU A 76 2.79 -14.39 -4.99
N LEU A 77 2.96 -15.71 -4.92
CA LEU A 77 1.93 -16.63 -4.47
C LEU A 77 2.36 -17.27 -3.16
N GLU A 78 1.41 -17.36 -2.23
CA GLU A 78 1.57 -17.98 -0.93
C GLU A 78 0.42 -18.93 -0.65
N GLY A 79 0.71 -20.06 -0.01
CA GLY A 79 -0.32 -21.03 0.38
C GLY A 79 0.19 -22.45 0.49
N HIS A 80 -0.68 -23.41 0.14
CA HIS A 80 -0.30 -24.80 0.02
C HIS A 80 0.43 -25.05 -1.31
N ALA A 81 1.39 -25.98 -1.32
CA ALA A 81 2.25 -26.19 -2.49
C ALA A 81 1.46 -26.55 -3.76
N ALA A 82 0.43 -27.39 -3.64
CA ALA A 82 -0.41 -27.79 -4.77
C ALA A 82 -1.19 -26.60 -5.34
N ASP A 83 -1.80 -25.78 -4.47
CA ASP A 83 -2.57 -24.59 -4.89
C ASP A 83 -1.67 -23.56 -5.58
N VAL A 84 -0.46 -23.34 -5.06
CA VAL A 84 0.53 -22.45 -5.68
C VAL A 84 0.93 -22.95 -7.06
N ALA A 85 1.19 -24.25 -7.21
CA ALA A 85 1.56 -24.85 -8.49
C ALA A 85 0.40 -24.80 -9.50
N GLU A 86 -0.83 -25.08 -9.08
CA GLU A 86 -2.04 -25.00 -9.91
C GLU A 86 -2.28 -23.57 -10.41
N GLN A 87 -2.21 -22.58 -9.52
CA GLN A 87 -2.35 -21.16 -9.87
C GLN A 87 -1.26 -20.70 -10.83
N ALA A 88 -0.01 -21.11 -10.61
CA ALA A 88 1.10 -20.81 -11.50
C ALA A 88 0.90 -21.41 -12.89
N ALA A 89 0.47 -22.67 -12.97
CA ALA A 89 0.16 -23.32 -14.24
C ALA A 89 -1.01 -22.64 -14.98
N LEU A 90 -2.09 -22.31 -14.26
CA LEU A 90 -3.27 -21.64 -14.80
C LEU A 90 -2.94 -20.28 -15.42
N ALA A 91 -2.06 -19.51 -14.78
CA ALA A 91 -1.66 -18.18 -15.23
C ALA A 91 -0.41 -18.19 -16.14
N GLY A 92 0.13 -19.37 -16.50
CA GLY A 92 1.32 -19.48 -17.36
C GLY A 92 2.56 -18.82 -16.74
N LEU A 93 2.74 -18.97 -15.44
CA LEU A 93 3.80 -18.34 -14.66
C LEU A 93 5.05 -19.23 -14.57
N THR A 94 6.23 -18.62 -14.67
CA THR A 94 7.52 -19.30 -14.51
C THR A 94 8.16 -18.94 -13.17
N PRO A 95 8.64 -19.90 -12.36
CA PRO A 95 9.23 -19.61 -11.06
C PRO A 95 10.52 -18.79 -11.19
N VAL A 96 10.72 -17.84 -10.27
CA VAL A 96 11.92 -17.00 -10.17
C VAL A 96 12.33 -16.83 -8.70
N ASP A 97 13.59 -16.48 -8.46
CA ASP A 97 14.14 -16.42 -7.09
C ASP A 97 13.57 -15.29 -6.23
N GLY A 98 12.99 -14.26 -6.83
CA GLY A 98 12.52 -13.11 -6.07
C GLY A 98 11.76 -12.06 -6.87
N ALA A 99 11.34 -11.01 -6.16
CA ALA A 99 10.78 -9.80 -6.75
C ALA A 99 11.79 -9.08 -7.67
N PRO A 100 11.30 -8.25 -8.61
CA PRO A 100 12.16 -7.36 -9.38
C PRO A 100 12.85 -6.34 -8.47
N ALA A 101 13.97 -5.80 -8.95
CA ALA A 101 14.60 -4.66 -8.31
C ALA A 101 13.67 -3.43 -8.41
N LEU A 102 13.23 -2.91 -7.26
CA LEU A 102 12.42 -1.69 -7.22
C LEU A 102 13.32 -0.47 -7.44
N PRO A 103 12.88 0.54 -8.21
CA PRO A 103 13.52 1.86 -8.23
C PRO A 103 13.33 2.51 -6.85
N ARG A 104 14.33 2.38 -5.97
CA ARG A 104 14.21 2.78 -4.56
C ARG A 104 14.45 4.28 -4.40
N ALA A 105 13.39 5.07 -4.46
CA ALA A 105 13.39 6.43 -3.89
C ALA A 105 12.00 6.85 -3.41
N HIS A 106 10.99 6.67 -4.25
CA HIS A 106 9.66 7.21 -3.99
C HIS A 106 8.55 6.25 -4.41
N ARG A 107 7.37 6.45 -3.81
CA ARG A 107 6.15 5.70 -4.11
C ARG A 107 5.07 6.69 -4.50
N TRP A 108 4.58 6.58 -5.72
CA TRP A 108 3.44 7.36 -6.18
C TRP A 108 2.17 6.59 -5.83
N SER A 109 1.21 7.27 -5.20
CA SER A 109 -0.12 6.72 -4.96
C SER A 109 -1.07 7.22 -6.05
N VAL A 110 -1.57 6.29 -6.85
CA VAL A 110 -2.56 6.55 -7.90
C VAL A 110 -3.80 5.68 -7.68
N ALA A 111 -4.90 6.01 -8.34
CA ALA A 111 -6.05 5.10 -8.34
C ALA A 111 -5.64 3.78 -9.02
N PRO A 112 -5.99 2.59 -8.49
CA PRO A 112 -5.62 1.31 -9.11
C PRO A 112 -6.06 1.20 -10.58
N SER A 113 -7.21 1.79 -10.93
CA SER A 113 -7.71 1.85 -12.31
C SER A 113 -6.85 2.71 -13.24
N ALA A 114 -6.20 3.76 -12.71
CA ALA A 114 -5.34 4.65 -13.48
C ALA A 114 -4.03 4.00 -13.93
N LEU A 115 -3.64 2.87 -13.30
CA LEU A 115 -2.43 2.12 -13.72
C LEU A 115 -2.53 1.60 -15.16
N ARG A 116 -3.74 1.33 -15.66
CA ARG A 116 -3.96 0.84 -17.03
C ARG A 116 -3.52 1.83 -18.11
N SER A 117 -3.58 3.10 -17.79
CA SER A 117 -3.20 4.20 -18.67
C SER A 117 -1.93 4.90 -18.17
N LEU A 118 -1.11 4.20 -17.38
CA LEU A 118 0.10 4.77 -16.80
C LEU A 118 1.13 5.03 -17.91
N THR A 119 1.38 6.30 -18.19
CA THR A 119 2.45 6.74 -19.08
C THR A 119 3.48 7.45 -18.23
N VAL A 120 4.64 6.84 -18.05
CA VAL A 120 5.74 7.37 -17.23
C VAL A 120 7.06 7.27 -17.98
N ALA A 121 7.93 8.25 -17.78
CA ALA A 121 9.28 8.24 -18.32
C ALA A 121 10.25 7.58 -17.33
N GLY A 122 11.22 6.82 -17.85
CA GLY A 122 12.21 6.14 -17.02
C GLY A 122 11.70 4.87 -16.33
N ALA A 123 12.54 4.27 -15.49
CA ALA A 123 12.25 2.99 -14.84
C ALA A 123 11.17 3.13 -13.76
N PHE A 124 10.25 2.16 -13.74
CA PHE A 124 9.20 2.06 -12.72
C PHE A 124 8.90 0.60 -12.41
N VAL A 125 8.27 0.35 -11.25
CA VAL A 125 7.57 -0.90 -10.96
C VAL A 125 6.23 -0.54 -10.34
N ALA A 126 5.13 -0.99 -10.94
CA ALA A 126 3.77 -0.76 -10.45
C ALA A 126 3.24 -1.97 -9.68
N GLU A 127 2.56 -1.73 -8.55
CA GLU A 127 1.78 -2.72 -7.80
C GLU A 127 0.33 -2.75 -8.32
N VAL A 128 0.03 -3.77 -9.12
CA VAL A 128 -1.27 -3.94 -9.77
C VAL A 128 -2.32 -4.29 -8.73
N GLY A 129 -3.48 -3.61 -8.80
CA GLY A 129 -4.57 -3.76 -7.83
C GLY A 129 -4.41 -2.90 -6.56
N VAL A 130 -3.21 -2.39 -6.27
CA VAL A 130 -2.93 -1.53 -5.10
C VAL A 130 -2.90 -0.05 -5.48
N GLY A 131 -2.37 0.29 -6.66
CA GLY A 131 -2.24 1.68 -7.09
C GLY A 131 -0.95 2.36 -6.60
N VAL A 132 0.10 1.58 -6.34
CA VAL A 132 1.44 2.10 -6.00
C VAL A 132 2.34 2.00 -7.22
N VAL A 133 3.15 3.03 -7.48
CA VAL A 133 4.21 3.01 -8.50
C VAL A 133 5.54 3.38 -7.85
N HIS A 134 6.49 2.44 -7.83
CA HIS A 134 7.86 2.63 -7.33
C HIS A 134 8.71 3.29 -8.41
N ARG A 135 9.28 4.45 -8.11
CA ARG A 135 10.09 5.25 -9.05
C ARG A 135 11.19 6.02 -8.33
N SER A 136 12.17 6.51 -9.09
CA SER A 136 13.27 7.33 -8.56
C SER A 136 12.91 8.81 -8.40
N ASP A 137 11.87 9.30 -9.07
CA ASP A 137 11.39 10.68 -9.02
C ASP A 137 10.27 10.87 -7.98
N PHE A 138 10.24 12.06 -7.37
CA PHE A 138 9.25 12.40 -6.35
C PHE A 138 7.84 12.34 -6.90
N ALA A 139 6.92 11.83 -6.07
CA ALA A 139 5.50 11.98 -6.35
C ALA A 139 5.15 13.47 -6.37
N GLN A 140 4.36 13.90 -7.35
CA GLN A 140 3.80 15.25 -7.28
C GLN A 140 2.80 15.30 -6.12
N PRO A 141 2.94 16.26 -5.19
CA PRO A 141 2.01 16.40 -4.08
C PRO A 141 0.59 16.59 -4.61
N ARG A 142 -0.35 15.78 -4.11
CA ARG A 142 -1.75 15.96 -4.49
C ARG A 142 -2.31 17.11 -3.67
N LYS A 143 -2.68 18.20 -4.34
CA LYS A 143 -3.36 19.32 -3.67
C LYS A 143 -4.65 18.81 -3.01
N ALA A 144 -4.72 18.89 -1.69
CA ALA A 144 -5.92 18.57 -0.95
C ALA A 144 -7.06 19.54 -1.32
N ASP A 145 -8.29 19.03 -1.35
CA ASP A 145 -9.48 19.86 -1.49
C ASP A 145 -9.56 20.87 -0.33
N ALA A 146 -10.10 22.06 -0.60
CA ALA A 146 -10.16 23.14 0.38
C ALA A 146 -10.96 22.75 1.64
N ALA A 147 -12.03 21.96 1.50
CA ALA A 147 -12.82 21.50 2.63
C ALA A 147 -12.04 20.47 3.48
N ILE A 148 -11.27 19.59 2.85
CA ILE A 148 -10.39 18.63 3.53
C ILE A 148 -9.31 19.38 4.30
N ALA A 149 -8.64 20.35 3.66
CA ALA A 149 -7.61 21.16 4.29
C ALA A 149 -8.16 21.94 5.51
N ALA A 150 -9.36 22.53 5.39
CA ALA A 150 -10.02 23.22 6.50
C ALA A 150 -10.34 22.27 7.67
N LEU A 151 -10.81 21.05 7.39
CA LEU A 151 -11.08 20.04 8.41
C LEU A 151 -9.79 19.61 9.13
N HIS A 152 -8.71 19.36 8.39
CA HIS A 152 -7.40 19.03 8.97
C HIS A 152 -6.89 20.15 9.88
N LYS A 153 -7.01 21.41 9.45
CA LYS A 153 -6.61 22.57 10.27
C LYS A 153 -7.41 22.65 11.58
N ARG A 154 -8.71 22.41 11.53
CA ARG A 154 -9.56 22.36 12.73
C ARG A 154 -9.12 21.25 13.67
N LEU A 155 -8.94 20.03 13.16
CA LEU A 155 -8.45 18.90 13.97
C LEU A 155 -7.09 19.19 14.60
N LYS A 156 -6.15 19.75 13.85
CA LYS A 156 -4.83 20.14 14.38
C LYS A 156 -4.95 21.16 15.51
N ASN A 157 -5.82 22.16 15.37
CA ASN A 157 -6.02 23.17 16.42
C ASN A 157 -6.64 22.59 17.70
N GLU A 158 -7.57 21.62 17.58
CA GLU A 158 -8.18 20.96 18.74
C GLU A 158 -7.17 20.05 19.48
N PHE A 159 -6.34 19.31 18.74
CA PHE A 159 -5.40 18.34 19.32
C PHE A 159 -4.05 18.94 19.73
N ASP A 160 -3.60 20.00 19.06
CA ASP A 160 -2.32 20.66 19.30
C ASP A 160 -2.42 22.18 19.11
N PRO A 161 -3.20 22.87 19.97
CA PRO A 161 -3.39 24.33 19.88
C PRO A 161 -2.09 25.12 20.05
N THR A 162 -1.05 24.50 20.62
CA THR A 162 0.26 25.12 20.88
C THR A 162 1.35 24.70 19.90
N LEU A 163 1.00 23.93 18.86
CA LEU A 163 1.92 23.50 17.79
C LEU A 163 3.18 22.78 18.29
N ARG A 164 3.06 21.97 19.35
CA ARG A 164 4.18 21.22 19.95
C ARG A 164 4.37 19.83 19.35
N LEU A 165 3.34 19.28 18.70
CA LEU A 165 3.34 17.93 18.14
C LEU A 165 3.89 17.95 16.70
N ASN A 166 5.09 17.40 16.56
CA ASN A 166 5.86 17.26 15.32
C ASN A 166 5.91 18.55 14.45
N PRO A 167 6.56 19.63 14.95
CA PRO A 167 6.57 20.93 14.29
C PRO A 167 7.21 20.85 12.89
N GLY A 168 6.66 21.61 11.93
CA GLY A 168 7.14 21.65 10.55
C GLY A 168 6.65 20.53 9.64
N VAL A 169 5.90 19.56 10.17
CA VAL A 169 5.29 18.49 9.36
C VAL A 169 3.87 18.85 8.96
N GLU A 170 3.60 18.80 7.66
CA GLU A 170 2.28 19.03 7.06
C GLU A 170 1.78 17.75 6.38
N PRO A 171 0.83 17.01 6.98
CA PRO A 171 0.40 15.71 6.42
C PRO A 171 -0.24 15.78 5.03
N LEU A 172 -0.70 16.97 4.61
CA LEU A 172 -1.35 17.18 3.31
C LEU A 172 -0.39 17.65 2.20
N SER A 173 0.91 17.82 2.50
CA SER A 173 1.91 18.26 1.52
C SER A 173 2.76 17.13 0.95
N VAL A 174 2.48 15.87 1.34
CA VAL A 174 3.21 14.65 0.96
C VAL A 174 2.58 13.96 -0.25
#